data_AF-A0AAU1KRT8-F1
#
_entry.id   AF-A0AAU1KRT8-F1
#
_cell.length_a   1.000
_cell.length_b   1.000
_cell.length_c   1.000
_cell.angle_alpha   90.00
_cell.angle_beta   90.00
_cell.angle_gamma   90.00
#
_symmetry.space_group_name_H-M   'P 1'
#
loop_
_entity.id
_entity.type
_entity.pdbx_description
1 polymer ?
#
loop_
_entity_poly.entity_id
_entity_poly.type
_entity_poly.pdbx_seq_one_letter_code
_entity_poly.pdbx_strand_id
1 'polypeptide(L)'
;MVPPFHDETVASFIRRVAAANHVSEKALRELLGVRMLKQTPITALIEPLSIVTGFAESVLCLALPEFGPGPVTDAPGHFGRPLAQSRRSRERPACRRCVQAAGIRGPVNRWVTHEQNVCLRHQLWIGEGCTEADDQIDISVLPSTSRAQRHHRNLITRHGRRWVRDAFSGARSAFIDLVEDHFADPFGIIAEAQFHLRDVEGQPAPPPTLLSMLFHPQIVTLTGLLANAEWIRRAMESGHVGWLAREVTQRDILVGYWPKENDPLIQWVEAHLMHHRFAAAHGYKFYDVLFPEETVRRPRSPRGRARP
;
A
#
# COMPACT_ATOMS: atom_id res chain seq x y z
N MET A 1 -6.78 -16.38 -25.12
CA MET A 1 -5.60 -15.61 -24.69
C MET A 1 -5.86 -15.06 -23.29
N VAL A 2 -4.91 -15.20 -22.35
CA VAL A 2 -5.08 -14.80 -20.95
C VAL A 2 -4.42 -13.43 -20.76
N PRO A 3 -5.17 -12.32 -20.64
CA PRO A 3 -4.55 -11.00 -20.53
C PRO A 3 -3.87 -10.82 -19.16
N PRO A 4 -2.68 -10.21 -19.10
CA PRO A 4 -2.06 -9.86 -17.83
C PRO A 4 -2.85 -8.73 -17.15
N PHE A 5 -2.87 -8.73 -15.83
CA PHE A 5 -3.57 -7.72 -15.03
C PHE A 5 -2.58 -6.70 -14.44
N HIS A 6 -3.07 -5.49 -14.16
CA HIS A 6 -2.22 -4.41 -13.68
C HIS A 6 -1.63 -4.71 -12.28
N ASP A 7 -0.31 -4.64 -12.19
CA ASP A 7 0.51 -5.02 -11.02
C ASP A 7 0.40 -6.50 -10.62
N GLU A 8 -0.08 -7.37 -11.51
CA GLU A 8 -0.17 -8.80 -11.27
C GLU A 8 1.21 -9.41 -10.95
N THR A 9 1.25 -10.39 -10.04
CA THR A 9 2.48 -11.14 -9.77
C THR A 9 2.78 -12.11 -10.91
N VAL A 10 4.06 -12.37 -11.17
CA VAL A 10 4.46 -13.36 -12.19
C VAL A 10 3.88 -14.74 -11.85
N ALA A 11 3.84 -15.09 -10.56
CA ALA A 11 3.24 -16.34 -10.10
C ALA A 11 1.73 -16.42 -10.42
N SER A 12 0.97 -15.36 -10.16
CA SER A 12 -0.46 -15.27 -10.53
C SER A 12 -0.67 -15.44 -12.03
N PHE A 13 0.13 -14.71 -12.83
CA PHE A 13 0.01 -14.76 -14.29
C PHE A 13 0.31 -16.16 -14.85
N ILE A 14 1.42 -16.78 -14.42
CA ILE A 14 1.79 -18.14 -14.85
C ILE A 14 0.69 -19.14 -14.47
N ARG A 15 0.16 -19.08 -13.25
CA ARG A 15 -0.91 -19.97 -12.79
C ARG A 15 -2.15 -19.87 -13.67
N ARG A 16 -2.53 -18.65 -14.07
CA ARG A 16 -3.67 -18.40 -14.97
C ARG A 16 -3.41 -18.87 -16.39
N VAL A 17 -2.20 -18.67 -16.91
CA VAL A 17 -1.79 -19.20 -18.22
C VAL A 17 -1.81 -20.73 -18.19
N ALA A 18 -1.32 -21.37 -17.13
CA ALA A 18 -1.33 -22.82 -16.97
C ALA A 18 -2.76 -23.37 -16.94
N ALA A 19 -3.63 -22.77 -16.12
CA ALA A 19 -5.04 -23.15 -16.01
C ALA A 19 -5.78 -23.03 -17.35
N ALA A 20 -5.56 -21.95 -18.11
CA ALA A 20 -6.19 -21.75 -19.41
C ALA A 20 -5.70 -22.73 -20.50
N ASN A 21 -4.53 -23.34 -20.30
CA ASN A 21 -3.98 -24.37 -21.18
C ASN A 21 -4.14 -25.79 -20.63
N HIS A 22 -4.90 -25.97 -19.55
CA HIS A 22 -5.14 -27.27 -18.89
C HIS A 22 -3.85 -28.02 -18.49
N VAL A 23 -2.80 -27.28 -18.16
CA VAL A 23 -1.54 -27.83 -17.65
C VAL A 23 -1.32 -27.40 -16.20
N SER A 24 -0.51 -28.16 -15.46
CA SER A 24 -0.09 -27.73 -14.13
C SER A 24 0.91 -26.57 -14.22
N GLU A 25 1.02 -25.75 -13.17
CA GLU A 25 2.04 -24.69 -13.12
C GLU A 25 3.45 -25.24 -13.32
N LYS A 26 3.74 -26.40 -12.73
CA LYS A 26 5.02 -27.09 -12.88
C LYS A 26 5.27 -27.48 -14.35
N ALA A 27 4.29 -28.10 -15.00
CA ALA A 27 4.40 -28.49 -16.41
C ALA A 27 4.58 -27.27 -17.32
N LEU A 28 3.85 -26.17 -17.08
CA LEU A 28 4.05 -24.93 -17.84
C LEU A 28 5.48 -24.40 -17.67
N ARG A 29 6.01 -24.37 -16.44
CA ARG A 29 7.38 -23.92 -16.18
C ARG A 29 8.43 -24.79 -16.88
N GLU A 30 8.21 -26.10 -16.96
CA GLU A 30 9.06 -27.03 -17.72
C GLU A 30 8.98 -26.74 -19.23
N LEU A 31 7.77 -26.50 -19.76
CA LEU A 31 7.54 -26.16 -21.17
C LEU A 31 8.12 -24.81 -21.58
N LEU A 32 8.23 -23.85 -20.66
CA LEU A 32 8.91 -22.57 -20.91
C LEU A 32 10.42 -22.74 -21.14
N GLY A 33 10.99 -23.93 -20.89
CA GLY A 33 12.40 -24.22 -21.15
C GLY A 33 13.39 -23.49 -20.25
N VAL A 34 12.89 -22.78 -19.21
CA VAL A 34 13.73 -22.02 -18.28
C VAL A 34 13.93 -22.84 -17.01
N ARG A 35 15.16 -23.32 -16.81
CA ARG A 35 15.55 -23.95 -15.56
C ARG A 35 15.70 -22.88 -14.47
N MET A 36 14.69 -22.76 -13.61
CA MET A 36 14.70 -21.85 -12.47
C MET A 36 15.61 -22.38 -11.34
N LEU A 37 16.89 -22.04 -11.41
CA LEU A 37 17.85 -22.25 -10.32
C LEU A 37 17.80 -21.07 -9.34
N LYS A 38 18.42 -21.22 -8.16
CA LYS A 38 18.44 -20.16 -7.12
C LYS A 38 19.00 -18.81 -7.63
N GLN A 39 19.87 -18.83 -8.64
CA GLN A 39 20.48 -17.65 -9.25
C GLN A 39 19.78 -17.19 -10.54
N THR A 40 18.84 -17.97 -11.08
CA THR A 40 18.14 -17.60 -12.31
C THR A 40 17.23 -16.40 -12.02
N PRO A 41 17.44 -15.25 -12.67
CA PRO A 41 16.59 -14.09 -12.46
C PRO A 41 15.20 -14.38 -13.02
N ILE A 42 14.16 -13.87 -12.34
CA ILE A 42 12.77 -14.04 -12.78
C ILE A 42 12.54 -13.47 -14.19
N THR A 43 13.34 -12.46 -14.60
CA THR A 43 13.32 -11.84 -15.93
C THR A 43 13.68 -12.81 -17.07
N ALA A 44 14.33 -13.95 -16.77
CA ALA A 44 14.57 -14.99 -17.77
C ALA A 44 13.27 -15.60 -18.34
N LEU A 45 12.13 -15.37 -17.67
CA LEU A 45 10.81 -15.83 -18.12
C LEU A 45 10.14 -14.87 -19.13
N ILE A 46 10.67 -13.66 -19.36
CA ILE A 46 10.01 -12.63 -20.17
C ILE A 46 9.83 -13.10 -21.62
N GLU A 47 10.92 -13.47 -22.29
CA GLU A 47 10.88 -13.91 -23.70
C GLU A 47 10.04 -15.19 -23.88
N PRO A 48 10.23 -16.28 -23.09
CA PRO A 48 9.39 -17.47 -23.19
C PRO A 48 7.90 -17.18 -22.98
N LEU A 49 7.54 -16.34 -21.99
CA LEU A 49 6.15 -15.97 -21.76
C LEU A 49 5.61 -15.10 -22.91
N SER A 50 6.41 -14.20 -23.45
CA SER A 50 6.04 -13.39 -24.63
C SER A 50 5.68 -14.30 -25.82
N ILE A 51 6.51 -15.31 -26.09
CA ILE A 51 6.27 -16.29 -27.17
C ILE A 51 5.00 -17.10 -26.91
N VAL A 52 4.86 -17.69 -25.73
CA VAL A 52 3.73 -18.60 -25.42
C VAL A 52 2.40 -17.87 -25.31
N THR A 53 2.40 -16.62 -24.81
CA THR A 53 1.17 -15.86 -24.59
C THR A 53 0.79 -14.95 -25.76
N GLY A 54 1.75 -14.63 -26.65
CA GLY A 54 1.58 -13.69 -27.76
C GLY A 54 1.59 -12.22 -27.33
N PHE A 55 1.87 -11.90 -26.07
CA PHE A 55 2.02 -10.52 -25.60
C PHE A 55 3.45 -10.04 -25.79
N ALA A 56 3.61 -8.81 -26.30
CA ALA A 56 4.93 -8.18 -26.37
C ALA A 56 5.56 -8.08 -24.97
N GLU A 57 6.88 -8.24 -24.90
CA GLU A 57 7.65 -8.14 -23.64
C GLU A 57 7.37 -6.83 -22.88
N SER A 58 7.22 -5.71 -23.60
CA SER A 58 6.89 -4.42 -23.01
C SER A 58 5.54 -4.41 -22.28
N VAL A 59 4.54 -5.15 -22.79
CA VAL A 59 3.24 -5.32 -22.12
C VAL A 59 3.40 -6.14 -20.85
N LEU A 60 4.20 -7.20 -20.89
CA LEU A 60 4.49 -8.02 -19.71
C LEU A 60 5.24 -7.20 -18.64
N CYS A 61 6.26 -6.43 -19.01
CA CYS A 61 6.98 -5.54 -18.10
C CYS A 61 6.06 -4.47 -17.48
N LEU A 62 5.12 -3.93 -18.27
CA LEU A 62 4.16 -2.93 -17.80
C LEU A 62 3.08 -3.53 -16.89
N ALA A 63 2.73 -4.80 -17.04
CA ALA A 63 1.74 -5.45 -16.19
C ALA A 63 2.36 -6.06 -14.94
N LEU A 64 3.55 -6.67 -15.04
CA LEU A 64 4.19 -7.51 -14.03
C LEU A 64 5.38 -6.78 -13.38
N PRO A 65 5.26 -6.28 -12.13
CA PRO A 65 6.32 -5.52 -11.47
C PRO A 65 7.66 -6.24 -11.34
N GLU A 66 7.67 -7.58 -11.24
CA GLU A 66 8.91 -8.38 -11.23
C GLU A 66 9.75 -8.24 -12.50
N PHE A 67 9.13 -7.87 -13.63
CA PHE A 67 9.80 -7.64 -14.91
C PHE A 67 10.12 -6.16 -15.15
N GLY A 68 9.74 -5.28 -14.22
CA GLY A 68 9.93 -3.84 -14.35
C GLY A 68 11.40 -3.40 -14.33
N PRO A 69 11.68 -2.16 -14.79
CA PRO A 69 13.04 -1.61 -14.98
C PRO A 69 13.80 -1.28 -13.68
N GLY A 70 13.54 -1.98 -12.57
CA GLY A 70 14.14 -1.70 -11.27
C GLY A 70 13.59 -0.42 -10.61
N PRO A 71 14.22 0.05 -9.51
CA PRO A 71 13.67 1.10 -8.66
C PRO A 71 13.65 2.52 -9.26
N VAL A 72 14.55 2.80 -10.21
CA VAL A 72 14.66 4.13 -10.84
C VAL A 72 14.50 3.96 -12.33
N THR A 73 13.50 4.63 -12.90
CA THR A 73 13.18 4.51 -14.32
C THR A 73 12.67 5.84 -14.86
N ASP A 74 12.79 6.06 -16.16
CA ASP A 74 12.10 7.14 -16.88
C ASP A 74 11.04 6.57 -17.85
N ALA A 75 10.84 5.25 -17.84
CA ALA A 75 9.90 4.58 -18.72
C ALA A 75 8.44 4.98 -18.39
N PRO A 76 7.68 5.47 -19.38
CA PRO A 76 6.26 5.79 -19.19
C PRO A 76 5.47 4.59 -18.64
N GLY A 77 4.50 4.86 -17.77
CA GLY A 77 3.66 3.82 -17.16
C GLY A 77 4.31 3.05 -16.01
N HIS A 78 5.62 3.20 -15.79
CA HIS A 78 6.32 2.59 -14.67
C HIS A 78 6.50 3.55 -13.49
N PHE A 79 5.75 4.63 -13.33
CA PHE A 79 5.93 5.54 -12.19
C PHE A 79 5.00 5.20 -11.04
N GLY A 80 5.54 5.16 -9.82
CA GLY A 80 4.77 4.91 -8.60
C GLY A 80 4.16 3.51 -8.52
N ARG A 81 4.78 2.54 -9.22
CA ARG A 81 4.40 1.13 -9.19
C ARG A 81 5.08 0.43 -8.01
N PRO A 82 4.46 -0.62 -7.44
CA PRO A 82 5.10 -1.44 -6.41
C PRO A 82 6.43 -2.01 -6.91
N LEU A 83 7.44 -2.08 -6.04
CA LEU A 83 8.66 -2.86 -6.32
C LEU A 83 8.52 -4.25 -5.72
N ALA A 84 8.48 -5.29 -6.54
CA ALA A 84 8.35 -6.67 -6.08
C ALA A 84 9.49 -7.13 -5.15
N GLN A 85 10.69 -6.56 -5.30
CA GLN A 85 11.85 -6.87 -4.48
C GLN A 85 11.87 -6.11 -3.14
N SER A 86 10.98 -5.13 -2.96
CA SER A 86 10.88 -4.36 -1.72
C SER A 86 10.12 -5.15 -0.67
N ARG A 87 10.70 -5.29 0.52
CA ARG A 87 10.01 -5.86 1.71
C ARG A 87 8.73 -5.09 2.10
N ARG A 88 8.53 -3.90 1.54
CA ARG A 88 7.39 -3.03 1.84
C ARG A 88 6.24 -3.15 0.83
N SER A 89 6.48 -3.79 -0.32
CA SER A 89 5.40 -4.21 -1.22
C SER A 89 4.84 -5.53 -0.70
N ARG A 90 3.51 -5.68 -0.73
CA ARG A 90 2.84 -6.92 -0.34
C ARG A 90 2.11 -7.51 -1.52
N GLU A 91 2.04 -8.84 -1.57
CA GLU A 91 1.12 -9.54 -2.46
C GLU A 91 -0.27 -9.56 -1.81
N ARG A 92 -1.31 -9.22 -2.59
CA ARG A 92 -2.71 -9.28 -2.17
C ARG A 92 -3.62 -9.65 -3.35
N PRO A 93 -4.80 -10.20 -3.08
CA PRO A 93 -5.81 -10.41 -4.11
C PRO A 93 -6.23 -9.08 -4.73
N ALA A 94 -6.27 -9.01 -6.05
CA ALA A 94 -6.84 -7.89 -6.78
C ALA A 94 -8.35 -7.81 -6.53
N CYS A 95 -8.91 -6.60 -6.64
CA CYS A 95 -10.35 -6.40 -6.49
C CYS A 95 -11.15 -7.35 -7.40
N ARG A 96 -11.97 -8.24 -6.81
CA ARG A 96 -12.72 -9.28 -7.53
C ARG A 96 -13.62 -8.71 -8.62
N ARG A 97 -14.28 -7.57 -8.35
CA ARG A 97 -15.11 -6.85 -9.33
C ARG A 97 -14.27 -6.20 -10.45
N CYS A 98 -13.03 -5.75 -10.18
CA CYS A 98 -12.14 -5.28 -11.25
C CYS A 98 -11.66 -6.41 -12.14
N VAL A 99 -11.31 -7.56 -11.54
CA VAL A 99 -10.87 -8.76 -12.26
C VAL A 99 -11.99 -9.27 -13.17
N GLN A 100 -13.22 -9.35 -12.63
CA GLN A 100 -14.40 -9.71 -13.40
C GLN A 100 -14.68 -8.71 -14.54
N ALA A 101 -14.57 -7.40 -14.28
CA ALA A 101 -14.74 -6.36 -15.30
C ALA A 101 -13.68 -6.41 -16.40
N ALA A 102 -12.50 -6.99 -16.12
CA ALA A 102 -11.46 -7.26 -17.11
C ALA A 102 -11.69 -8.56 -17.89
N GLY A 103 -12.80 -9.28 -17.65
CA GLY A 103 -13.12 -10.55 -18.32
C GLY A 103 -12.30 -11.74 -17.82
N ILE A 104 -11.61 -11.61 -16.69
CA ILE A 104 -10.74 -12.65 -16.14
C ILE A 104 -11.56 -13.59 -15.26
N ARG A 105 -11.54 -14.87 -15.59
CA ARG A 105 -12.20 -15.95 -14.84
C ARG A 105 -11.17 -16.58 -13.89
N GLY A 106 -11.09 -16.09 -12.67
CA GLY A 106 -10.20 -16.62 -11.63
C GLY A 106 -9.55 -15.53 -10.78
N PRO A 107 -8.97 -15.90 -9.62
CA PRO A 107 -8.30 -14.96 -8.74
C PRO A 107 -7.03 -14.41 -9.42
N VAL A 108 -6.70 -13.17 -9.08
CA VAL A 108 -5.48 -12.49 -9.51
C VAL A 108 -4.80 -11.96 -8.28
N ASN A 109 -3.57 -12.38 -8.04
CA ASN A 109 -2.75 -11.74 -7.03
C ASN A 109 -1.91 -10.65 -7.67
N ARG A 110 -1.80 -9.53 -6.97
CA ARG A 110 -1.04 -8.37 -7.41
C ARG A 110 -0.15 -7.85 -6.31
N TRP A 111 0.92 -7.19 -6.71
CA TRP A 111 1.66 -6.34 -5.82
C TRP A 111 0.83 -5.11 -5.47
N VAL A 112 0.86 -4.75 -4.20
CA VAL A 112 0.21 -3.56 -3.68
C VAL A 112 1.17 -2.73 -2.83
N THR A 113 0.96 -1.42 -2.87
CA THR A 113 1.56 -0.46 -1.96
C THR A 113 0.65 -0.24 -0.73
N HIS A 114 1.23 0.26 0.36
CA HIS A 114 0.55 0.41 1.66
C HIS A 114 -0.78 1.19 1.62
N GLU A 115 -0.94 2.10 0.66
CA GLU A 115 -2.14 2.92 0.55
C GLU A 115 -3.30 2.19 -0.12
N GLN A 116 -3.07 1.07 -0.82
CA GLN A 116 -4.09 0.38 -1.60
C GLN A 116 -4.94 -0.55 -0.72
N ASN A 117 -5.75 0.04 0.17
CA ASN A 117 -6.63 -0.71 1.07
C ASN A 117 -8.09 -0.76 0.63
N VAL A 118 -8.51 0.14 -0.26
CA VAL A 118 -9.89 0.19 -0.76
C VAL A 118 -9.90 0.31 -2.28
N CYS A 119 -10.68 -0.54 -2.93
CA CYS A 119 -11.06 -0.34 -4.32
C CYS A 119 -12.12 0.76 -4.42
N LEU A 120 -11.69 2.00 -4.68
CA LEU A 120 -12.61 3.14 -4.78
C LEU A 120 -13.67 3.00 -5.89
N ARG A 121 -13.41 2.22 -6.94
CA ARG A 121 -14.38 1.96 -8.01
C ARG A 121 -15.54 1.08 -7.56
N HIS A 122 -15.24 0.07 -6.74
CA HIS A 122 -16.19 -0.97 -6.38
C HIS A 122 -16.60 -0.95 -4.90
N GLN A 123 -16.05 -0.01 -4.12
CA GLN A 123 -16.28 0.15 -2.69
C GLN A 123 -16.00 -1.15 -1.92
N LEU A 124 -14.94 -1.86 -2.32
CA LEU A 124 -14.49 -3.07 -1.63
C LEU A 124 -13.25 -2.79 -0.79
N TRP A 125 -13.21 -3.29 0.43
CA TRP A 125 -11.96 -3.43 1.17
C TRP A 125 -11.11 -4.52 0.50
N ILE A 126 -9.87 -4.16 0.19
CA ILE A 126 -8.84 -5.02 -0.40
C ILE A 126 -7.55 -4.94 0.43
N GLY A 127 -7.70 -4.45 1.66
CA GLY A 127 -6.62 -4.03 2.53
C GLY A 127 -6.06 -5.17 3.34
N GLU A 128 -5.61 -4.83 4.54
CA GLU A 128 -5.20 -5.82 5.50
C GLU A 128 -6.34 -6.75 5.89
N GLY A 129 -6.04 -8.04 6.10
CA GLY A 129 -7.01 -9.08 6.38
C GLY A 129 -7.62 -9.76 5.15
N CYS A 130 -7.44 -9.22 3.94
CA CYS A 130 -7.83 -9.88 2.70
C CYS A 130 -6.67 -10.73 2.15
N THR A 131 -6.78 -12.05 2.29
CA THR A 131 -5.81 -13.03 1.75
C THR A 131 -6.25 -13.61 0.42
N GLU A 132 -7.55 -13.80 0.25
CA GLU A 132 -8.19 -14.31 -0.96
C GLU A 132 -9.16 -13.28 -1.55
N ALA A 133 -9.55 -13.49 -2.80
CA ALA A 133 -10.48 -12.59 -3.49
C ALA A 133 -11.84 -12.52 -2.78
N ASP A 134 -12.25 -13.61 -2.13
CA ASP A 134 -13.54 -13.73 -1.47
C ASP A 134 -13.58 -13.04 -0.09
N ASP A 135 -12.42 -12.86 0.56
CA ASP A 135 -12.28 -12.07 1.80
C ASP A 135 -12.61 -10.57 1.62
N GLN A 136 -12.91 -10.11 0.40
CA GLN A 136 -13.17 -8.71 0.08
C GLN A 136 -14.57 -8.26 0.47
N ILE A 137 -14.62 -7.36 1.44
CA ILE A 137 -15.86 -6.88 2.06
C ILE A 137 -16.37 -5.61 1.38
N ASP A 138 -17.69 -5.52 1.18
CA ASP A 138 -18.34 -4.31 0.69
C ASP A 138 -18.41 -3.25 1.79
N ILE A 139 -17.75 -2.13 1.57
CA ILE A 139 -17.67 -1.01 2.51
C ILE A 139 -18.52 0.18 2.06
N SER A 140 -19.49 -0.02 1.18
CA SER A 140 -20.45 1.04 0.79
C SER A 140 -21.21 1.63 1.98
N VAL A 141 -21.41 0.85 3.04
CA VAL A 141 -21.98 1.30 4.32
C VAL A 141 -21.01 2.13 5.18
N LEU A 142 -19.73 2.21 4.80
CA LEU A 142 -18.68 2.99 5.48
C LEU A 142 -18.14 4.13 4.58
N PRO A 143 -18.93 5.18 4.31
CA PRO A 143 -18.49 6.28 3.44
C PRO A 143 -17.29 7.05 4.00
N SER A 144 -17.08 7.05 5.32
CA SER A 144 -15.87 7.60 5.97
C SER A 144 -14.60 6.88 5.51
N THR A 145 -14.60 5.55 5.46
CA THR A 145 -13.46 4.71 5.03
C THR A 145 -13.10 4.98 3.57
N SER A 146 -14.09 5.14 2.69
CA SER A 146 -13.86 5.51 1.30
C SER A 146 -13.35 6.94 1.11
N ARG A 147 -13.83 7.90 1.93
CA ARG A 147 -13.28 9.27 1.95
C ARG A 147 -11.83 9.27 2.45
N ALA A 148 -11.54 8.50 3.49
CA ALA A 148 -10.20 8.32 4.02
C ALA A 148 -9.24 7.76 2.97
N GLN A 149 -9.66 6.76 2.19
CA GLN A 149 -8.85 6.25 1.09
C GLN A 149 -8.50 7.33 0.05
N ARG A 150 -9.45 8.20 -0.32
CA ARG A 150 -9.17 9.34 -1.22
C ARG A 150 -8.21 10.32 -0.56
N HIS A 151 -8.40 10.62 0.72
CA HIS A 151 -7.51 11.48 1.47
C HIS A 151 -6.08 10.93 1.52
N HIS A 152 -5.92 9.63 1.74
CA HIS A 152 -4.62 8.96 1.76
C HIS A 152 -3.87 9.14 0.42
N ARG A 153 -4.56 8.94 -0.71
CA ARG A 153 -3.98 9.21 -2.05
C ARG A 153 -3.57 10.68 -2.24
N ASN A 154 -4.35 11.60 -1.69
CA ASN A 154 -4.02 13.03 -1.73
C ASN A 154 -2.79 13.36 -0.87
N LEU A 155 -2.65 12.73 0.30
CA LEU A 155 -1.46 12.87 1.14
C LEU A 155 -0.21 12.43 0.38
N ILE A 156 -0.26 11.30 -0.32
CA ILE A 156 0.87 10.80 -1.14
C ILE A 156 1.25 11.80 -2.23
N THR A 157 0.26 12.38 -2.89
CA THR A 157 0.49 13.37 -3.94
C THR A 157 1.14 14.65 -3.39
N ARG A 158 0.80 15.04 -2.15
CA ARG A 158 1.30 16.25 -1.49
C ARG A 158 2.68 16.05 -0.84
N HIS A 159 2.87 14.95 -0.14
CA HIS A 159 4.01 14.74 0.76
C HIS A 159 5.00 13.66 0.27
N GLY A 160 4.66 12.93 -0.79
CA GLY A 160 5.44 11.78 -1.27
C GLY A 160 5.02 10.48 -0.59
N ARG A 161 5.10 9.35 -1.32
CA ARG A 161 4.58 8.06 -0.85
C ARG A 161 5.35 7.50 0.33
N ARG A 162 6.69 7.54 0.28
CA ARG A 162 7.57 7.01 1.33
C ARG A 162 7.26 7.63 2.68
N TRP A 163 7.19 8.96 2.70
CA TRP A 163 6.92 9.73 3.90
C TRP A 163 5.54 9.43 4.49
N VAL A 164 4.52 9.43 3.64
CA VAL A 164 3.16 9.11 4.05
C VAL A 164 3.08 7.69 4.57
N ARG A 165 3.83 6.74 4.01
CA ARG A 165 3.88 5.39 4.55
C ARG A 165 4.48 5.33 5.94
N ASP A 166 5.63 5.96 6.14
CA ASP A 166 6.30 5.90 7.45
C ASP A 166 5.40 6.55 8.53
N ALA A 167 4.74 7.68 8.19
CA ALA A 167 3.70 8.29 9.00
C ALA A 167 2.47 7.37 9.19
N PHE A 168 2.02 6.67 8.15
CA PHE A 168 0.88 5.75 8.20
C PHE A 168 1.18 4.53 9.08
N SER A 169 2.39 4.00 9.00
CA SER A 169 2.85 2.90 9.86
C SER A 169 2.89 3.34 11.33
N GLY A 170 3.43 4.52 11.62
CA GLY A 170 3.45 5.09 12.97
C GLY A 170 2.04 5.35 13.50
N ALA A 171 1.20 5.99 12.69
CA ALA A 171 -0.20 6.26 13.02
C ALA A 171 -0.98 4.97 13.30
N ARG A 172 -0.79 3.94 12.47
CA ARG A 172 -1.45 2.64 12.64
C ARG A 172 -0.99 1.93 13.92
N SER A 173 0.32 1.88 14.18
CA SER A 173 0.84 1.28 15.42
C SER A 173 0.30 1.99 16.65
N ALA A 174 0.41 3.32 16.71
CA ALA A 174 -0.12 4.11 17.83
C ALA A 174 -1.63 3.91 18.02
N PHE A 175 -2.39 3.77 16.93
CA PHE A 175 -3.82 3.51 17.01
C PHE A 175 -4.14 2.10 17.53
N ILE A 176 -3.43 1.07 17.06
CA ILE A 176 -3.62 -0.32 17.51
C ILE A 176 -3.28 -0.43 18.99
N ASP A 177 -2.12 0.06 19.41
CA ASP A 177 -1.68 0.03 20.81
C ASP A 177 -2.70 0.73 21.72
N LEU A 178 -3.24 1.87 21.28
CA LEU A 178 -4.27 2.59 22.03
C LEU A 178 -5.58 1.78 22.14
N VAL A 179 -6.03 1.15 21.05
CA VAL A 179 -7.23 0.33 21.04
C VAL A 179 -7.07 -0.87 21.96
N GLU A 180 -5.93 -1.57 21.89
CA GLU A 180 -5.63 -2.72 22.76
C GLU A 180 -5.56 -2.32 24.24
N ASP A 181 -5.00 -1.15 24.56
CA ASP A 181 -4.86 -0.67 25.94
C ASP A 181 -6.15 -0.09 26.55
N HIS A 182 -7.07 0.46 25.74
CA HIS A 182 -8.19 1.30 26.25
C HIS A 182 -9.59 0.76 25.94
N PHE A 183 -9.76 -0.13 24.97
CA PHE A 183 -11.08 -0.56 24.52
C PHE A 183 -11.30 -2.06 24.69
N ALA A 184 -11.85 -2.47 25.84
CA ALA A 184 -12.79 -3.60 25.85
C ALA A 184 -14.05 -3.10 25.13
N ASP A 185 -14.40 -3.63 23.94
CA ASP A 185 -15.48 -3.13 23.04
C ASP A 185 -16.74 -2.66 23.80
N PRO A 186 -16.79 -1.39 24.26
CA PRO A 186 -17.71 -1.02 25.33
C PRO A 186 -19.11 -0.74 24.78
N PHE A 187 -19.20 -0.64 23.45
CA PHE A 187 -20.40 -0.24 22.72
C PHE A 187 -20.82 -1.29 21.69
N GLY A 188 -20.17 -2.47 21.67
CA GLY A 188 -20.47 -3.52 20.71
C GLY A 188 -20.22 -3.11 19.25
N ILE A 189 -19.29 -2.18 19.00
CA ILE A 189 -19.01 -1.65 17.66
C ILE A 189 -18.56 -2.78 16.73
N ILE A 190 -17.81 -3.76 17.26
CA ILE A 190 -17.40 -4.92 16.48
C ILE A 190 -18.60 -5.78 16.15
N ALA A 191 -19.47 -6.05 17.14
CA ALA A 191 -20.67 -6.85 16.95
C ALA A 191 -21.66 -6.22 15.95
N GLU A 192 -21.88 -4.91 16.03
CA GLU A 192 -22.69 -4.16 15.08
C GLU A 192 -22.06 -4.18 13.68
N ALA A 193 -20.76 -3.94 13.57
CA ALA A 193 -20.07 -3.97 12.30
C ALA A 193 -20.11 -5.36 11.64
N GLN A 194 -20.00 -6.45 12.42
CA GLN A 194 -20.14 -7.83 11.93
C GLN A 194 -21.51 -8.13 11.32
N PHE A 195 -22.56 -7.41 11.75
CA PHE A 195 -23.88 -7.58 11.17
C PHE A 195 -23.93 -7.09 9.72
N HIS A 196 -23.27 -5.96 9.44
CA HIS A 196 -23.31 -5.27 8.15
C HIS A 196 -22.15 -5.60 7.20
N LEU A 197 -20.98 -5.95 7.74
CA LEU A 197 -19.74 -6.13 6.99
C LEU A 197 -19.43 -7.61 6.80
N ARG A 198 -19.91 -8.13 5.68
CA ARG A 198 -19.81 -9.54 5.30
C ARG A 198 -19.01 -9.72 4.02
N ASP A 199 -18.38 -10.88 3.91
CA ASP A 199 -17.71 -11.33 2.69
C ASP A 199 -18.71 -11.82 1.62
N VAL A 200 -18.22 -12.50 0.58
CA VAL A 200 -19.06 -13.01 -0.53
C VAL A 200 -19.98 -14.12 -0.06
N GLU A 201 -19.48 -14.95 0.84
CA GLU A 201 -20.14 -16.12 1.43
C GLU A 201 -21.13 -15.74 2.53
N GLY A 202 -21.20 -14.44 2.88
CA GLY A 202 -22.05 -13.92 3.93
C GLY A 202 -21.49 -14.11 5.34
N GLN A 203 -20.23 -14.55 5.47
CA GLN A 203 -19.57 -14.66 6.76
C GLN A 203 -19.17 -13.26 7.26
N PRO A 204 -19.25 -13.03 8.58
CA PRO A 204 -18.80 -11.78 9.16
C PRO A 204 -17.29 -11.63 9.00
N ALA A 205 -16.84 -10.41 8.69
CA ALA A 205 -15.43 -10.12 8.61
C ALA A 205 -14.71 -10.43 9.95
N PRO A 206 -13.48 -11.00 9.93
CA PRO A 206 -12.71 -11.23 11.14
C PRO A 206 -12.46 -9.91 11.91
N PRO A 207 -12.41 -9.93 13.25
CA PRO A 207 -12.20 -8.71 14.05
C PRO A 207 -11.00 -7.85 13.62
N PRO A 208 -9.79 -8.40 13.31
CA PRO A 208 -8.66 -7.58 12.86
C PRO A 208 -8.94 -6.82 11.55
N THR A 209 -9.69 -7.43 10.62
CA THR A 209 -10.11 -6.83 9.35
C THR A 209 -11.13 -5.71 9.60
N LEU A 210 -12.10 -5.95 10.51
CA LEU A 210 -13.09 -4.94 10.92
C LEU A 210 -12.43 -3.71 11.51
N LEU A 211 -11.51 -3.89 12.47
CA LEU A 211 -10.79 -2.78 13.08
C LEU A 211 -10.00 -1.98 12.03
N SER A 212 -9.36 -2.68 11.09
CA SER A 212 -8.64 -2.04 9.98
C SER A 212 -9.57 -1.21 9.09
N MET A 213 -10.79 -1.67 8.81
CA MET A 213 -11.78 -0.94 8.01
C MET A 213 -12.39 0.26 8.75
N LEU A 214 -12.80 0.04 10.00
CA LEU A 214 -13.51 1.01 10.83
C LEU A 214 -12.61 2.18 11.23
N PHE A 215 -11.33 1.89 11.52
CA PHE A 215 -10.38 2.89 11.99
C PHE A 215 -9.49 3.46 10.90
N HIS A 216 -9.62 3.01 9.66
CA HIS A 216 -8.92 3.62 8.52
C HIS A 216 -9.08 5.15 8.46
N PRO A 217 -10.26 5.76 8.70
CA PRO A 217 -10.40 7.22 8.74
C PRO A 217 -9.51 7.91 9.77
N GLN A 218 -9.48 7.41 11.00
CA GLN A 218 -8.70 7.97 12.10
C GLN A 218 -7.21 7.79 11.83
N ILE A 219 -6.79 6.59 11.40
CA ILE A 219 -5.41 6.31 11.03
C ILE A 219 -4.94 7.25 9.90
N VAL A 220 -5.74 7.44 8.85
CA VAL A 220 -5.38 8.35 7.74
C VAL A 220 -5.36 9.81 8.19
N THR A 221 -6.25 10.21 9.11
CA THR A 221 -6.27 11.58 9.65
C THR A 221 -5.01 11.85 10.48
N LEU A 222 -4.62 10.90 11.33
CA LEU A 222 -3.37 10.95 12.08
C LEU A 222 -2.15 10.93 11.15
N THR A 223 -2.19 10.11 10.09
CA THR A 223 -1.17 10.08 9.04
C THR A 223 -1.00 11.46 8.42
N GLY A 224 -2.09 12.17 8.12
CA GLY A 224 -2.04 13.53 7.57
C GLY A 224 -1.40 14.54 8.52
N LEU A 225 -1.64 14.40 9.83
CA LEU A 225 -0.99 15.20 10.86
C LEU A 225 0.52 14.92 10.91
N LEU A 226 0.91 13.64 11.00
CA LEU A 226 2.31 13.20 11.05
C LEU A 226 3.08 13.48 9.75
N ALA A 227 2.40 13.47 8.61
CA ALA A 227 3.00 13.76 7.31
C ALA A 227 3.23 15.27 7.09
N ASN A 228 2.58 16.15 7.85
CA ASN A 228 2.69 17.59 7.67
C ASN A 228 3.96 18.15 8.37
N ALA A 229 4.75 18.97 7.68
CA ALA A 229 5.96 19.57 8.26
C ALA A 229 5.68 20.57 9.40
N GLU A 230 4.44 21.06 9.53
CA GLU A 230 4.07 22.07 10.52
C GLU A 230 4.36 21.63 11.97
N TRP A 231 4.13 20.35 12.30
CA TRP A 231 4.42 19.87 13.65
C TRP A 231 5.92 19.91 13.97
N ILE A 232 6.78 19.69 12.97
CA ILE A 232 8.24 19.77 13.11
C ILE A 232 8.62 21.20 13.46
N ARG A 233 8.08 22.17 12.72
CA ARG A 233 8.33 23.60 12.95
C ARG A 233 7.91 24.00 14.36
N ARG A 234 6.71 23.60 14.79
CA ARG A 234 6.19 23.88 16.14
C ARG A 234 6.98 23.19 17.24
N ALA A 235 7.40 21.94 17.03
CA ALA A 235 8.23 21.21 17.99
C ALA A 235 9.63 21.86 18.14
N MET A 236 10.19 22.40 17.05
CA MET A 236 11.44 23.16 17.10
C MET A 236 11.29 24.51 17.83
N GLU A 237 10.17 25.20 17.64
CA GLU A 237 9.91 26.49 18.29
C GLU A 237 9.61 26.36 19.79
N SER A 238 8.85 25.34 20.17
CA SER A 238 8.41 25.14 21.57
C SER A 238 9.30 24.21 22.38
N GLY A 239 10.19 23.44 21.73
CA GLY A 239 11.02 22.43 22.38
C GLY A 239 10.26 21.20 22.89
N HIS A 240 8.96 21.09 22.63
CA HIS A 240 8.13 19.97 23.10
C HIS A 240 7.10 19.53 22.06
N VAL A 241 6.64 18.29 22.14
CA VAL A 241 5.63 17.70 21.25
C VAL A 241 4.18 17.94 21.70
N GLY A 242 3.96 18.69 22.80
CA GLY A 242 2.62 18.94 23.36
C GLY A 242 1.64 19.66 22.41
N TRP A 243 2.11 20.29 21.34
CA TRP A 243 1.23 20.76 20.26
C TRP A 243 0.55 19.59 19.52
N LEU A 244 1.30 18.52 19.22
CA LEU A 244 0.77 17.36 18.51
C LEU A 244 -0.34 16.69 19.32
N ALA A 245 -0.11 16.50 20.62
CA ALA A 245 -1.12 15.94 21.51
C ALA A 245 -2.41 16.77 21.52
N ARG A 246 -2.30 18.11 21.58
CA ARG A 246 -3.46 19.01 21.47
C ARG A 246 -4.20 18.86 20.16
N GLU A 247 -3.50 18.76 19.02
CA GLU A 247 -4.16 18.57 17.73
C GLU A 247 -4.87 17.22 17.63
N VAL A 248 -4.29 16.16 18.19
CA VAL A 248 -4.92 14.84 18.27
C VAL A 248 -6.22 14.89 19.05
N THR A 249 -6.22 15.55 20.22
CA THR A 249 -7.40 15.71 21.07
C THR A 249 -8.43 16.66 20.44
N GLN A 250 -8.01 17.82 19.92
CA GLN A 250 -8.92 18.83 19.35
C GLN A 250 -9.64 18.36 18.09
N ARG A 251 -8.97 17.53 17.28
CA ARG A 251 -9.54 16.97 16.06
C ARG A 251 -10.27 15.64 16.30
N ASP A 252 -10.36 15.22 17.56
CA ASP A 252 -10.97 13.96 17.98
C ASP A 252 -10.46 12.77 17.16
N ILE A 253 -9.15 12.75 16.89
CA ILE A 253 -8.50 11.70 16.09
C ILE A 253 -8.41 10.42 16.92
N LEU A 254 -8.02 10.58 18.19
CA LEU A 254 -7.94 9.55 19.19
C LEU A 254 -8.81 9.99 20.38
N VAL A 255 -10.02 9.45 20.45
CA VAL A 255 -11.00 9.80 21.50
C VAL A 255 -10.40 9.48 22.87
N GLY A 256 -10.41 10.46 23.78
CA GLY A 256 -9.87 10.29 25.14
C GLY A 256 -8.34 10.21 25.24
N TYR A 257 -7.63 10.56 24.16
CA TYR A 257 -6.17 10.52 24.15
C TYR A 257 -5.55 11.50 25.16
N TRP A 258 -4.69 10.95 26.02
CA TRP A 258 -3.83 11.70 26.93
C TRP A 258 -2.41 11.11 26.90
N PRO A 259 -1.36 11.90 26.62
CA PRO A 259 0.00 11.39 26.52
C PRO A 259 0.46 10.73 27.83
N LYS A 260 1.01 9.52 27.73
CA LYS A 260 1.64 8.79 28.84
C LYS A 260 3.16 8.80 28.71
N GLU A 261 3.86 8.40 29.76
CA GLU A 261 5.33 8.40 29.81
C GLU A 261 5.99 7.48 28.75
N ASN A 262 5.25 6.46 28.26
CA ASN A 262 5.67 5.54 27.18
C ASN A 262 4.74 5.62 25.95
N ASP A 263 4.25 6.80 25.61
CA ASP A 263 3.31 6.97 24.52
C ASP A 263 3.93 6.64 23.14
N PRO A 264 3.36 5.67 22.38
CA PRO A 264 3.91 5.24 21.09
C PRO A 264 3.96 6.36 20.04
N LEU A 265 3.01 7.30 20.08
CA LEU A 265 2.98 8.45 19.17
C LEU A 265 4.14 9.40 19.49
N ILE A 266 4.41 9.65 20.78
CA ILE A 266 5.52 10.49 21.23
C ILE A 266 6.87 9.84 20.88
N GLN A 267 7.04 8.55 21.17
CA GLN A 267 8.24 7.80 20.83
C GLN A 267 8.50 7.79 19.31
N TRP A 268 7.44 7.60 18.51
CA TRP A 268 7.56 7.68 17.05
C TRP A 268 8.07 9.04 16.61
N VAL A 269 7.49 10.12 17.15
CA VAL A 269 7.88 11.49 16.81
C VAL A 269 9.34 11.76 17.15
N GLU A 270 9.79 11.38 18.35
CA GLU A 270 11.18 11.56 18.78
C GLU A 270 12.16 10.80 17.90
N ALA A 271 11.86 9.53 17.58
CA ALA A 271 12.68 8.70 16.70
C ALA A 271 12.76 9.24 15.25
N HIS A 272 11.72 9.93 14.79
CA HIS A 272 11.63 10.40 13.40
C HIS A 272 12.02 11.88 13.23
N LEU A 273 12.21 12.63 14.31
CA LEU A 273 12.50 14.06 14.28
C LEU A 273 13.77 14.40 13.45
N MET A 274 14.83 13.59 13.56
CA MET A 274 16.08 13.79 12.82
C MET A 274 15.94 13.48 11.31
N HIS A 275 15.26 12.38 10.96
CA HIS A 275 14.93 12.06 9.57
C HIS A 275 14.04 13.14 8.95
N HIS A 276 13.12 13.66 9.75
CA HIS A 276 12.18 14.68 9.35
C HIS A 276 12.83 16.05 9.10
N ARG A 277 13.83 16.42 9.94
CA ARG A 277 14.65 17.63 9.73
C ARG A 277 15.40 17.60 8.41
N PHE A 278 16.03 16.47 8.08
CA PHE A 278 16.75 16.33 6.82
C PHE A 278 15.81 16.51 5.62
N ALA A 279 14.67 15.81 5.63
CA ALA A 279 13.71 15.86 4.52
C ALA A 279 13.08 17.25 4.35
N ALA A 280 12.79 17.95 5.46
CA ALA A 280 12.31 19.33 5.43
C ALA A 280 13.35 20.30 4.83
N ALA A 281 14.64 20.10 5.13
CA ALA A 281 15.72 20.96 4.63
C ALA A 281 16.09 20.74 3.15
N HIS A 282 15.90 19.53 2.62
CA HIS A 282 16.38 19.16 1.27
C HIS A 282 15.26 18.77 0.29
N GLY A 283 14.01 18.80 0.75
CA GLY A 283 12.83 18.45 -0.02
C GLY A 283 12.61 16.95 -0.12
N TYR A 284 11.37 16.52 0.13
CA TYR A 284 10.98 15.10 0.21
C TYR A 284 11.35 14.28 -1.04
N LYS A 285 11.32 14.90 -2.23
CA LYS A 285 11.67 14.25 -3.51
C LYS A 285 13.13 13.83 -3.61
N PHE A 286 14.05 14.46 -2.89
CA PHE A 286 15.46 14.10 -2.91
C PHE A 286 15.72 12.83 -2.09
N TYR A 287 14.91 12.61 -1.04
CA TYR A 287 15.01 11.45 -0.17
C TYR A 287 14.44 10.17 -0.81
N ASP A 288 13.40 10.29 -1.63
CA ASP A 288 12.80 9.16 -2.37
C ASP A 288 13.79 8.50 -3.36
N VAL A 289 14.75 9.26 -3.87
CA VAL A 289 15.79 8.76 -4.78
C VAL A 289 16.82 7.88 -4.07
N LEU A 290 17.15 8.22 -2.81
CA LEU A 290 18.20 7.53 -2.07
C LEU A 290 17.75 6.16 -1.54
N PHE A 291 16.43 5.96 -1.35
CA PHE A 291 15.87 4.71 -0.82
C PHE A 291 14.53 4.38 -1.50
N PRO A 292 14.55 3.98 -2.78
CA PRO A 292 13.34 3.76 -3.57
C PRO A 292 12.62 2.47 -3.16
N GLU A 293 11.33 2.57 -2.86
CA GLU A 293 10.44 1.41 -2.56
C GLU A 293 9.31 1.26 -3.57
N GLU A 294 9.23 2.22 -4.48
CA GLU A 294 8.44 2.23 -5.69
C GLU A 294 9.37 2.59 -6.84
N THR A 295 8.88 2.40 -8.05
CA THR A 295 9.55 2.96 -9.22
C THR A 295 9.47 4.49 -9.24
N VAL A 296 10.60 5.17 -9.02
CA VAL A 296 10.69 6.63 -9.01
C VAL A 296 11.30 7.16 -10.31
N ARG A 297 10.96 8.41 -10.67
CA ARG A 297 11.63 9.13 -11.76
C ARG A 297 13.10 9.34 -11.41
N ARG A 298 13.97 9.24 -12.41
CA ARG A 298 15.34 9.70 -12.23
C ARG A 298 15.30 11.20 -11.90
N PRO A 299 15.96 11.66 -10.81
CA PRO A 299 16.02 13.08 -10.53
C PRO A 299 16.69 13.78 -11.71
N ARG A 300 16.07 14.85 -12.20
CA ARG A 300 16.71 15.70 -13.21
C ARG A 300 17.99 16.25 -12.59
N SER A 301 19.13 16.04 -13.27
CA SER A 301 20.39 16.68 -12.90
C SER A 301 20.10 18.18 -12.69
N PRO A 302 20.51 18.79 -11.57
CA PRO A 302 20.36 20.22 -11.39
C PRO A 302 21.01 20.87 -12.60
N ARG A 303 20.20 21.56 -13.42
CA ARG A 303 20.71 22.33 -14.57
C ARG A 303 21.90 23.11 -14.04
N GLY A 304 23.08 22.85 -14.61
CA GLY A 304 24.31 23.51 -14.19
C GLY A 304 24.02 24.98 -14.03
N ARG A 305 24.23 25.50 -12.82
CA ARG A 305 24.38 26.94 -12.65
C ARG A 305 25.45 27.32 -13.66
N ALA A 306 25.08 28.08 -14.68
CA ALA A 306 26.05 28.78 -15.49
C ALA A 306 26.98 29.48 -14.49
N ARG A 307 28.26 29.11 -14.49
CA ARG A 307 29.25 29.85 -13.72
C ARG A 307 29.24 31.29 -14.24
N PRO A 308 29.28 32.29 -13.35
CA PRO A 308 29.41 33.68 -13.76
C PRO A 308 30.69 33.91 -14.57
#